data_AF-A0AAQ0BYJ7-F1
#
_entry.id   AF-A0AAQ0BYJ7-F1
#
_cell.length_a   1.000
_cell.length_b   1.000
_cell.length_c   1.000
_cell.angle_alpha   90.00
_cell.angle_beta   90.00
_cell.angle_gamma   90.00
#
_symmetry.space_group_name_H-M   'P 1'
#
loop_
_entity.id
_entity.type
_entity.pdbx_description
1 polymer ?
#
loop_
_entity_poly.entity_id
_entity_poly.type
_entity_poly.pdbx_seq_one_letter_code
_entity_poly.pdbx_strand_id
1 'polypeptide(L)'
;MIGRSKAVLALLAGAAATAQAQMLERELGDLELKLGSTPSRSMAQGLVQPERIGTFHGGFDLTHPDGWYLGNWSPSAGLLGNSQLELNSYLGYQRASDDTLGYEFGLIRYSFPRLEDLDRHELYAGIGLEDSRLGAAWSLAPGRSDSTLLLDLDLLHPLNLDMSLTYANHALDRPVQLSDGGSVQRFNDWSLNLSRPWLGLQVGVSYSGSDLRGSGCSAYSGQNAQCDDSLTLRLEHPLF
;
A
#
# COMPACT_ATOMS: atom_id res chain seq x y z
N MET A 1 -60.40 -25.15 4.84
CA MET A 1 -59.04 -25.74 4.84
C MET A 1 -58.24 -25.15 3.69
N ILE A 2 -56.95 -24.95 3.93
CA ILE A 2 -55.87 -24.49 3.03
C ILE A 2 -55.60 -22.98 3.12
N GLY A 3 -54.80 -22.63 4.13
CA GLY A 3 -54.19 -21.31 4.30
C GLY A 3 -53.05 -21.10 3.31
N ARG A 4 -52.91 -19.87 2.82
CA ARG A 4 -51.82 -19.43 1.95
C ARG A 4 -50.65 -18.97 2.82
N SER A 5 -49.59 -19.77 2.88
CA SER A 5 -48.33 -19.42 3.52
C SER A 5 -47.69 -18.20 2.86
N LYS A 6 -47.43 -17.16 3.65
CA LYS A 6 -46.49 -16.09 3.28
C LYS A 6 -45.08 -16.64 3.50
N ALA A 7 -44.32 -16.83 2.42
CA ALA A 7 -42.90 -17.14 2.51
C ALA A 7 -42.16 -15.87 2.96
N VAL A 8 -41.74 -15.82 4.22
CA VAL A 8 -40.79 -14.82 4.72
C VAL A 8 -39.41 -15.29 4.29
N LEU A 9 -38.84 -14.60 3.30
CA LEU A 9 -37.45 -14.79 2.89
C LEU A 9 -36.57 -14.14 3.96
N ALA A 10 -36.09 -14.95 4.92
CA ALA A 10 -35.10 -14.52 5.89
C ALA A 10 -33.75 -14.37 5.16
N LEU A 11 -33.33 -13.14 4.86
CA LEU A 11 -31.94 -12.86 4.50
C LEU A 11 -31.07 -13.14 5.74
N LEU A 12 -30.28 -14.20 5.65
CA LEU A 12 -29.11 -14.41 6.50
C LEU A 12 -28.12 -13.28 6.19
N ALA A 13 -28.19 -12.20 6.96
CA ALA A 13 -27.10 -11.24 7.06
C ALA A 13 -25.94 -11.95 7.77
N GLY A 14 -25.06 -12.57 6.99
CA GLY A 14 -23.76 -12.98 7.48
C GLY A 14 -23.03 -11.73 7.93
N ALA A 15 -22.86 -11.57 9.24
CA ALA A 15 -21.96 -10.58 9.80
C ALA A 15 -20.53 -10.97 9.39
N ALA A 16 -20.08 -10.48 8.23
CA ALA A 16 -18.66 -10.37 7.96
C ALA A 16 -18.14 -9.35 8.98
N ALA A 17 -17.37 -9.81 9.97
CA ALA A 17 -16.58 -8.93 10.80
C ALA A 17 -15.57 -8.24 9.89
N THR A 18 -15.89 -7.03 9.45
CA THR A 18 -14.96 -6.16 8.74
C THR A 18 -13.89 -5.73 9.75
N ALA A 19 -12.66 -6.17 9.57
CA ALA A 19 -11.52 -5.64 10.29
C ALA A 19 -11.40 -4.15 9.92
N GLN A 20 -11.53 -3.28 10.91
CA GLN A 20 -11.56 -1.82 10.72
C GLN A 20 -10.14 -1.27 10.56
N ALA A 21 -9.97 -0.30 9.67
CA ALA A 21 -8.86 0.65 9.68
C ALA A 21 -9.00 1.58 10.89
N GLN A 22 -8.46 1.17 12.04
CA GLN A 22 -8.38 2.03 13.22
C GLN A 22 -6.95 2.56 13.35
N MET A 23 -6.78 3.88 13.28
CA MET A 23 -5.53 4.54 13.65
C MET A 23 -5.67 5.08 15.07
N LEU A 24 -4.95 4.47 16.01
CA LEU A 24 -4.78 4.96 17.36
C LEU A 24 -3.63 5.97 17.37
N GLU A 25 -3.92 7.20 17.76
CA GLU A 25 -2.92 8.24 17.96
C GLU A 25 -2.71 8.53 19.45
N ARG A 26 -1.45 8.68 19.88
CA ARG A 26 -1.12 9.02 21.26
C ARG A 26 0.19 9.77 21.38
N GLU A 27 0.24 10.76 22.26
CA GLU A 27 1.48 11.45 22.62
C GLU A 27 2.30 10.64 23.65
N LEU A 28 3.59 10.51 23.39
CA LEU A 28 4.59 9.86 24.25
C LEU A 28 5.75 10.83 24.53
N GLY A 29 5.48 11.85 25.34
CA GLY A 29 6.43 12.96 25.54
C GLY A 29 6.42 13.85 24.31
N ASP A 30 7.58 14.07 23.70
CA ASP A 30 7.72 14.82 22.44
C ASP A 30 7.59 13.91 21.21
N LEU A 31 6.94 12.75 21.34
CA LEU A 31 6.76 11.82 20.23
C LEU A 31 5.28 11.55 19.98
N GLU A 32 4.84 11.75 18.75
CA GLU A 32 3.53 11.34 18.28
C GLU A 32 3.59 9.86 17.87
N LEU A 33 2.84 9.00 18.55
CA LEU A 33 2.65 7.59 18.21
C LEU A 33 1.39 7.42 17.37
N LYS A 34 1.51 6.83 16.18
CA LYS A 34 0.39 6.26 15.42
C LYS A 34 0.47 4.75 15.42
N LEU A 35 -0.63 4.05 15.66
CA LEU A 35 -0.78 2.61 15.50
C LEU A 35 -1.98 2.35 14.63
N GLY A 36 -1.88 1.49 13.61
CA GLY A 36 -3.08 1.13 12.87
C GLY A 36 -2.89 0.01 11.86
N SER A 37 -3.99 -0.34 11.23
CA SER A 37 -4.01 -1.25 10.07
C SER A 37 -4.02 -0.49 8.75
N THR A 38 -3.67 0.80 8.75
CA THR A 38 -3.41 1.57 7.54
C THR A 38 -2.02 2.18 7.59
N PRO A 39 -1.33 2.24 6.45
CA PRO A 39 -0.10 3.01 6.31
C PRO A 39 -0.24 4.46 6.78
N SER A 40 0.64 4.93 7.66
CA SER A 40 0.69 6.35 8.05
C SER A 40 1.89 7.10 7.46
N ARG A 41 2.80 6.38 6.78
CA ARG A 41 3.97 6.94 6.10
C ARG A 41 3.89 6.67 4.62
N SER A 42 3.47 7.69 3.88
CA SER A 42 3.16 7.54 2.47
C SER A 42 4.41 7.17 1.68
N MET A 43 5.57 7.80 1.86
CA MET A 43 6.76 7.49 1.03
C MET A 43 7.47 6.21 1.46
N ALA A 44 7.66 6.02 2.76
CA ALA A 44 8.26 4.81 3.31
C ALA A 44 7.44 3.54 2.99
N GLN A 45 6.12 3.65 2.77
CA GLN A 45 5.25 2.51 2.49
C GLN A 45 4.72 2.48 1.04
N GLY A 46 4.60 3.62 0.38
CA GLY A 46 4.14 3.75 -1.01
C GLY A 46 5.21 3.47 -2.05
N LEU A 47 6.48 3.37 -1.64
CA LEU A 47 7.56 2.85 -2.49
C LEU A 47 7.76 1.33 -2.32
N VAL A 48 6.92 0.69 -1.52
CA VAL A 48 7.01 -0.71 -1.07
C VAL A 48 5.86 -1.53 -1.63
N GLN A 49 6.05 -2.85 -1.73
CA GLN A 49 4.99 -3.79 -2.05
C GLN A 49 3.76 -3.57 -1.14
N PRO A 50 2.55 -3.52 -1.71
CA PRO A 50 1.34 -3.29 -0.96
C PRO A 50 0.96 -4.55 -0.17
N GLU A 51 -0.06 -4.37 0.67
CA GLU A 51 -0.75 -5.43 1.38
C GLU A 51 -1.13 -6.59 0.45
N ARG A 52 -0.85 -7.82 0.90
CA ARG A 52 -1.34 -9.01 0.19
C ARG A 52 -2.78 -9.30 0.61
N ILE A 53 -3.65 -9.53 -0.37
CA ILE A 53 -5.05 -9.88 -0.11
C ILE A 53 -5.12 -11.10 0.83
N GLY A 54 -5.89 -10.97 1.91
CA GLY A 54 -6.13 -12.06 2.88
C GLY A 54 -5.07 -12.21 3.97
N THR A 55 -4.16 -11.24 4.16
CA THR A 55 -3.21 -11.22 5.27
C THR A 55 -3.65 -10.23 6.35
N PHE A 56 -3.33 -10.55 7.60
CA PHE A 56 -3.36 -9.56 8.67
C PHE A 56 -2.20 -8.58 8.47
N HIS A 57 -2.48 -7.29 8.55
CA HIS A 57 -1.50 -6.21 8.33
C HIS A 57 -1.67 -5.12 9.37
N GLY A 58 -0.62 -4.33 9.56
CA GLY A 58 -0.62 -3.20 10.47
C GLY A 58 0.78 -2.74 10.83
N GLY A 59 0.85 -1.62 11.55
CA GLY A 59 2.11 -1.01 11.90
C GLY A 59 1.98 0.08 12.95
N PHE A 60 3.13 0.69 13.24
CA PHE A 60 3.23 1.85 14.10
C PHE A 60 4.26 2.85 13.59
N ASP A 61 4.08 4.10 13.98
CA ASP A 61 4.94 5.22 13.65
C ASP A 61 5.18 6.09 14.89
N LEU A 62 6.43 6.50 15.09
CA LEU A 62 6.84 7.45 16.11
C LEU A 62 7.45 8.66 15.42
N THR A 63 6.96 9.86 15.75
CA THR A 63 7.33 11.10 15.07
C THR A 63 7.74 12.15 16.07
N HIS A 64 8.91 12.72 15.89
CA HIS A 64 9.35 13.89 16.62
C HIS A 64 8.87 15.18 15.93
N PRO A 65 8.49 16.24 16.67
CA PRO A 65 8.08 17.54 16.12
C PRO A 65 9.07 18.15 15.12
N ASP A 66 10.35 17.83 15.23
CA ASP A 66 11.38 18.30 14.30
C ASP A 66 11.32 17.64 12.92
N GLY A 67 10.50 16.60 12.73
CA GLY A 67 10.30 15.87 11.48
C GLY A 67 10.98 14.51 11.39
N TRP A 68 11.82 14.16 12.37
CA TRP A 68 12.39 12.81 12.46
C TRP A 68 11.32 11.79 12.82
N TYR A 69 11.33 10.63 12.17
CA TYR A 69 10.43 9.53 12.50
C TYR A 69 11.11 8.18 12.38
N LEU A 70 10.60 7.22 13.14
CA LEU A 70 10.89 5.80 12.97
C LEU A 70 9.59 5.02 13.06
N GLY A 71 9.51 3.91 12.36
CA GLY A 71 8.29 3.12 12.36
C GLY A 71 8.49 1.74 11.79
N ASN A 72 7.39 1.01 11.80
CA ASN A 72 7.33 -0.33 11.30
C ASN A 72 5.97 -0.59 10.66
N TRP A 73 6.00 -1.27 9.51
CA TRP A 73 4.81 -1.73 8.82
C TRP A 73 4.94 -3.21 8.48
N SER A 74 3.89 -3.98 8.69
CA SER A 74 3.80 -5.36 8.24
C SER A 74 2.66 -5.48 7.23
N PRO A 75 2.96 -5.60 5.92
CA PRO A 75 1.93 -5.84 4.90
C PRO A 75 1.36 -7.26 4.98
N SER A 76 2.03 -8.15 5.71
CA SER A 76 1.58 -9.50 5.98
C SER A 76 2.24 -10.02 7.25
N ALA A 77 1.45 -10.22 8.30
CA ALA A 77 1.90 -10.83 9.55
C ALA A 77 2.11 -12.36 9.45
N GLY A 78 1.83 -12.97 8.29
CA GLY A 78 2.08 -14.39 8.06
C GLY A 78 1.19 -15.33 8.90
N LEU A 79 0.05 -14.84 9.40
CA LEU A 79 -0.82 -15.56 10.35
C LEU A 79 -1.85 -16.48 9.66
N LEU A 80 -2.11 -16.27 8.36
CA LEU A 80 -3.20 -16.96 7.64
C LEU A 80 -2.67 -17.71 6.42
N GLY A 81 -3.03 -18.99 6.31
CA GLY A 81 -2.68 -19.84 5.15
C GLY A 81 -1.18 -19.92 4.87
N ASN A 82 -0.81 -19.86 3.59
CA ASN A 82 0.60 -19.89 3.15
C ASN A 82 1.25 -18.48 3.13
N SER A 83 0.68 -17.50 3.83
CA SER A 83 1.26 -16.15 3.86
C SER A 83 2.61 -16.13 4.57
N GLN A 84 3.53 -15.33 4.05
CA GLN A 84 4.84 -15.12 4.65
C GLN A 84 4.83 -13.86 5.50
N LEU A 85 5.51 -13.91 6.64
CA LEU A 85 5.71 -12.74 7.48
C LEU A 85 6.69 -11.80 6.78
N GLU A 86 6.27 -10.55 6.60
CA GLU A 86 7.08 -9.45 6.10
C GLU A 86 7.03 -8.31 7.12
N LEU A 87 8.20 -7.75 7.42
CA LEU A 87 8.39 -6.69 8.40
C LEU A 87 9.23 -5.58 7.80
N ASN A 88 8.63 -4.40 7.65
CA ASN A 88 9.23 -3.25 6.99
C ASN A 88 9.52 -2.18 8.03
N SER A 89 10.79 -2.05 8.42
CA SER A 89 11.23 -1.09 9.43
C SER A 89 11.90 0.09 8.76
N TYR A 90 11.59 1.31 9.21
CA TYR A 90 12.11 2.52 8.58
C TYR A 90 12.46 3.61 9.58
N LEU A 91 13.36 4.48 9.14
CA LEU A 91 13.82 5.68 9.82
C LEU A 91 13.94 6.77 8.76
N GLY A 92 13.38 7.94 9.01
CA GLY A 92 13.43 9.03 8.04
C GLY A 92 13.23 10.39 8.67
N TYR A 93 13.27 11.38 7.79
CA TYR A 93 12.96 12.76 8.08
C TYR A 93 11.92 13.23 7.08
N GLN A 94 10.86 13.83 7.59
CA GLN A 94 9.82 14.45 6.79
C GLN A 94 9.66 15.91 7.21
N ARG A 95 9.55 16.78 6.22
CA ARG A 95 9.01 18.11 6.42
C ARG A 95 7.68 18.20 5.71
N ALA A 96 6.60 18.01 6.46
CA ALA A 96 5.26 18.25 5.99
C ALA A 96 5.03 19.76 5.83
N SER A 97 4.30 20.14 4.80
CA SER A 97 3.73 21.48 4.71
C SER A 97 2.37 21.34 4.05
N ASP A 98 1.33 21.70 4.79
CA ASP A 98 -0.06 21.45 4.40
C ASP A 98 -0.44 22.11 3.05
N ASP A 99 0.22 23.21 2.67
CA ASP A 99 -0.01 23.91 1.40
C ASP A 99 1.28 24.24 0.59
N THR A 100 2.43 23.63 0.92
CA THR A 100 3.68 23.91 0.18
C THR A 100 4.46 22.64 -0.13
N LEU A 101 5.54 22.78 -0.92
CA LEU A 101 6.42 21.68 -1.28
C LEU A 101 6.98 21.00 -0.01
N GLY A 102 6.48 19.80 0.27
CA GLY A 102 7.01 18.90 1.28
C GLY A 102 8.14 18.05 0.71
N TYR A 103 8.99 17.54 1.59
CA TYR A 103 10.01 16.57 1.24
C TYR A 103 10.20 15.53 2.32
N GLU A 104 10.59 14.34 1.89
CA GLU A 104 10.83 13.20 2.76
C GLU A 104 12.04 12.43 2.25
N PHE A 105 12.88 11.97 3.16
CA PHE A 105 13.95 11.04 2.86
C PHE A 105 14.16 10.08 4.03
N GLY A 106 14.55 8.85 3.73
CA GLY A 106 14.75 7.86 4.76
C GLY A 106 15.33 6.56 4.26
N LEU A 107 15.46 5.64 5.20
CA LEU A 107 15.94 4.29 4.99
C LEU A 107 14.82 3.33 5.36
N ILE A 108 14.69 2.26 4.59
CA ILE A 108 13.78 1.16 4.87
C ILE A 108 14.51 -0.17 4.78
N ARG A 109 14.20 -1.07 5.71
CA ARG A 109 14.60 -2.46 5.71
C ARG A 109 13.37 -3.33 5.60
N TYR A 110 13.34 -4.17 4.58
CA TYR A 110 12.37 -5.25 4.44
C TYR A 110 12.99 -6.52 5.01
N SER A 111 12.29 -7.14 5.94
CA SER A 111 12.75 -8.35 6.62
C SER A 111 11.76 -9.49 6.40
N PHE A 112 12.27 -10.64 6.00
CA PHE A 112 11.50 -11.86 5.77
C PHE A 112 12.04 -12.97 6.70
N PRO A 113 11.54 -13.11 7.94
CA PRO A 113 12.16 -13.97 8.96
C PRO A 113 12.26 -15.47 8.60
N ARG A 114 11.53 -15.93 7.57
CA ARG A 114 11.60 -17.31 7.06
C ARG A 114 12.36 -17.43 5.74
N LEU A 115 12.77 -16.32 5.13
CA LEU A 115 13.40 -16.21 3.82
C LEU A 115 14.41 -15.05 3.84
N GLU A 116 15.41 -15.15 4.71
CA GLU A 116 16.39 -14.07 4.96
C GLU A 116 17.13 -13.63 3.69
N ASP A 117 17.25 -14.49 2.68
CA ASP A 117 17.81 -14.14 1.36
C ASP A 117 17.01 -13.06 0.61
N LEU A 118 15.77 -12.79 1.03
CA LEU A 118 14.92 -11.73 0.50
C LEU A 118 15.05 -10.42 1.28
N ASP A 119 15.78 -10.39 2.39
CA ASP A 119 16.03 -9.16 3.14
C ASP A 119 16.70 -8.13 2.23
N ARG A 120 16.17 -6.92 2.24
CA ARG A 120 16.74 -5.82 1.45
C ARG A 120 16.64 -4.50 2.20
N HIS A 121 17.51 -3.59 1.82
CA HIS A 121 17.61 -2.26 2.40
C HIS A 121 17.56 -1.26 1.26
N GLU A 122 16.75 -0.24 1.41
CA GLU A 122 16.59 0.79 0.41
C GLU A 122 16.70 2.17 1.05
N LEU A 123 17.33 3.09 0.31
CA LEU A 123 17.19 4.52 0.54
C LEU A 123 15.99 5.00 -0.26
N TYR A 124 15.16 5.86 0.31
CA TYR A 124 14.11 6.55 -0.43
C TYR A 124 14.17 8.05 -0.22
N ALA A 125 13.65 8.77 -1.21
CA ALA A 125 13.42 10.20 -1.13
C ALA A 125 12.21 10.58 -2.00
N GLY A 126 11.58 11.70 -1.66
CA GLY A 126 10.51 12.25 -2.46
C GLY A 126 10.13 13.66 -2.09
N ILE A 127 9.25 14.19 -2.92
CA ILE A 127 8.62 15.49 -2.75
C ILE A 127 7.11 15.33 -2.84
N GLY A 128 6.40 16.13 -2.07
CA GLY A 128 4.94 16.19 -2.07
C GLY A 128 4.46 17.61 -2.29
N LEU A 129 3.31 17.76 -2.92
CA LEU A 129 2.57 19.00 -3.03
C LEU A 129 1.09 18.65 -2.88
N GLU A 130 0.44 19.21 -1.86
CA GLU A 130 -0.92 18.82 -1.48
C GLU A 130 -0.97 17.28 -1.29
N ASP A 131 -1.96 16.60 -1.90
CA ASP A 131 -2.11 15.15 -1.86
C ASP A 131 -1.33 14.41 -2.98
N SER A 132 -0.61 15.15 -3.83
CA SER A 132 0.22 14.60 -4.90
C SER A 132 1.69 14.47 -4.51
N ARG A 133 2.41 13.49 -5.08
CA ARG A 133 3.82 13.23 -4.75
C ARG A 133 4.59 12.49 -5.83
N LEU A 134 5.91 12.71 -5.80
CA LEU A 134 6.90 12.02 -6.61
C LEU A 134 7.95 11.42 -5.67
N GLY A 135 8.23 10.13 -5.86
CA GLY A 135 9.14 9.37 -5.02
C GLY A 135 10.10 8.49 -5.79
N ALA A 136 11.22 8.17 -5.17
CA ALA A 136 12.13 7.16 -5.65
C ALA A 136 12.76 6.38 -4.51
N ALA A 137 13.09 5.12 -4.78
CA ALA A 137 13.83 4.22 -3.90
C ALA A 137 15.00 3.57 -4.64
N TRP A 138 16.07 3.27 -3.92
CA TRP A 138 17.29 2.63 -4.44
C TRP A 138 17.81 1.58 -3.48
N SER A 139 18.19 0.43 -4.02
CA SER A 139 18.84 -0.64 -3.25
C SER A 139 20.18 -0.17 -2.65
N LEU A 140 20.39 -0.52 -1.38
CA LEU A 140 21.66 -0.34 -0.66
C LEU A 140 22.51 -1.62 -0.64
N ALA A 141 22.05 -2.70 -1.28
CA ALA A 141 22.83 -3.93 -1.36
C ALA A 141 24.12 -3.72 -2.19
N PRO A 142 25.30 -4.18 -1.73
CA PRO A 142 26.55 -3.99 -2.44
C PRO A 142 26.51 -4.54 -3.87
N GLY A 143 26.84 -3.69 -4.84
CA GLY A 143 26.86 -4.05 -6.26
C GLY A 143 25.47 -4.33 -6.86
N ARG A 144 24.41 -3.77 -6.28
CA ARG A 144 23.04 -3.85 -6.79
C ARG A 144 22.49 -2.45 -7.03
N SER A 145 21.91 -2.21 -8.20
CA SER A 145 21.39 -0.90 -8.63
C SER A 145 19.87 -0.84 -8.83
N ASP A 146 19.13 -1.79 -8.21
CA ASP A 146 17.66 -1.81 -8.25
C ASP A 146 17.08 -0.46 -7.81
N SER A 147 16.07 0.02 -8.52
CA SER A 147 15.40 1.28 -8.21
C SER A 147 13.92 1.27 -8.56
N THR A 148 13.16 2.09 -7.84
CA THR A 148 11.74 2.35 -8.08
C THR A 148 11.54 3.84 -8.25
N LEU A 149 10.72 4.24 -9.22
CA LEU A 149 10.17 5.59 -9.34
C LEU A 149 8.66 5.51 -9.16
N LEU A 150 8.09 6.36 -8.32
CA LEU A 150 6.66 6.41 -8.00
C LEU A 150 6.13 7.81 -8.28
N LEU A 151 5.02 7.87 -9.01
CA LEU A 151 4.20 9.05 -9.17
C LEU A 151 2.82 8.73 -8.61
N ASP A 152 2.37 9.53 -7.66
CA ASP A 152 1.05 9.39 -7.06
C ASP A 152 0.37 10.75 -7.12
N LEU A 153 -0.71 10.82 -7.89
CA LEU A 153 -1.38 12.06 -8.24
C LEU A 153 -2.79 12.03 -7.66
N ASP A 154 -3.07 13.03 -6.85
CA ASP A 154 -4.43 13.44 -6.58
C ASP A 154 -4.94 14.26 -7.77
N LEU A 155 -6.03 13.81 -8.37
CA LEU A 155 -6.62 14.41 -9.56
C LEU A 155 -7.75 15.37 -9.16
N LEU A 156 -8.20 16.16 -10.13
CA LEU A 156 -9.34 17.05 -9.90
C LEU A 156 -10.57 16.28 -9.42
N HIS A 157 -11.35 16.94 -8.57
CA HIS A 157 -12.51 16.38 -7.88
C HIS A 157 -13.86 16.83 -8.47
N PRO A 158 -14.22 16.47 -9.72
CA PRO A 158 -15.50 16.89 -10.29
C PRO A 158 -16.66 16.21 -9.58
N LEU A 159 -17.70 16.98 -9.23
CA LEU A 159 -18.96 16.43 -8.70
C LEU A 159 -18.80 15.61 -7.39
N ASN A 160 -17.84 15.98 -6.53
CA ASN A 160 -17.48 15.26 -5.30
C ASN A 160 -17.08 13.80 -5.58
N LEU A 161 -16.32 13.60 -6.65
CA LEU A 161 -15.68 12.34 -6.99
C LEU A 161 -14.19 12.49 -6.69
N ASP A 162 -13.71 11.77 -5.69
CA ASP A 162 -12.29 11.71 -5.38
C ASP A 162 -11.62 10.80 -6.41
N MET A 163 -10.51 11.26 -6.98
CA MET A 163 -9.84 10.58 -8.08
C MET A 163 -8.34 10.59 -7.84
N SER A 164 -7.69 9.43 -7.83
CA SER A 164 -6.23 9.35 -7.76
C SER A 164 -5.64 8.41 -8.78
N LEU A 165 -4.43 8.74 -9.25
CA LEU A 165 -3.64 7.94 -10.17
C LEU A 165 -2.28 7.65 -9.55
N THR A 166 -1.97 6.37 -9.40
CA THR A 166 -0.62 5.91 -9.06
C THR A 166 0.02 5.29 -10.28
N TYR A 167 1.29 5.58 -10.52
CA TYR A 167 2.14 4.96 -11.54
C TYR A 167 3.51 4.67 -10.93
N ALA A 168 4.03 3.47 -11.14
CA ALA A 168 5.40 3.16 -10.75
C ALA A 168 6.20 2.52 -11.89
N ASN A 169 7.50 2.83 -11.92
CA ASN A 169 8.48 2.10 -12.71
C ASN A 169 9.46 1.40 -11.77
N HIS A 170 9.70 0.12 -12.03
CA HIS A 170 10.67 -0.69 -11.29
C HIS A 170 11.78 -1.11 -12.24
N ALA A 171 13.03 -0.85 -11.87
CA ALA A 171 14.22 -1.27 -12.59
C ALA A 171 15.03 -2.23 -11.71
N LEU A 172 15.33 -3.41 -12.24
CA LEU A 172 16.01 -4.49 -11.55
C LEU A 172 17.39 -4.65 -12.18
N ASP A 173 18.45 -4.45 -11.38
CA ASP A 173 19.84 -4.65 -11.81
C ASP A 173 20.08 -6.10 -12.21
N ARG A 174 19.48 -7.02 -11.43
CA ARG A 174 19.49 -8.45 -11.71
C ARG A 174 18.17 -8.89 -12.33
N PRO A 175 18.16 -9.40 -13.57
CA PRO A 175 16.93 -9.81 -14.23
C PRO A 175 16.27 -10.98 -13.51
N VAL A 176 14.95 -10.94 -13.35
CA VAL A 176 14.17 -12.12 -12.94
C VAL A 176 14.03 -13.03 -14.14
N GLN A 177 14.51 -14.27 -14.03
CA GLN A 177 14.38 -15.28 -15.07
C GLN A 177 12.97 -15.90 -15.01
N LEU A 178 12.32 -16.01 -16.16
CA LEU A 178 10.97 -16.53 -16.29
C LEU A 178 10.99 -18.03 -16.66
N SER A 179 9.90 -18.72 -16.38
CA SER A 179 9.74 -20.15 -16.68
C SER A 179 9.69 -20.48 -18.18
N ASP A 180 9.41 -19.49 -19.01
CA ASP A 180 9.39 -19.60 -20.48
C ASP A 180 10.74 -19.26 -21.14
N GLY A 181 11.78 -19.00 -20.35
CA GLY A 181 13.11 -18.62 -20.82
C GLY A 181 13.28 -17.13 -21.11
N GLY A 182 12.24 -16.32 -20.90
CA GLY A 182 12.34 -14.86 -20.91
C GLY A 182 12.98 -14.31 -19.63
N SER A 183 13.17 -12.99 -19.58
CA SER A 183 13.63 -12.31 -18.38
C SER A 183 13.00 -10.93 -18.23
N VAL A 184 12.76 -10.50 -17.00
CA VAL A 184 12.24 -9.17 -16.65
C VAL A 184 13.34 -8.38 -15.92
N GLN A 185 13.74 -7.26 -16.50
CA GLN A 185 14.65 -6.28 -15.87
C GLN A 185 13.94 -4.97 -15.52
N ARG A 186 12.74 -4.76 -16.06
CA ARG A 186 11.95 -3.56 -15.84
C ARG A 186 10.48 -3.92 -16.01
N PHE A 187 9.65 -3.35 -15.17
CA PHE A 187 8.21 -3.36 -15.35
C PHE A 187 7.60 -2.06 -14.85
N ASN A 188 6.37 -1.81 -15.25
CA ASN A 188 5.58 -0.67 -14.80
C ASN A 188 4.24 -1.17 -14.26
N ASP A 189 3.72 -0.46 -13.28
CA ASP A 189 2.36 -0.69 -12.82
C ASP A 189 1.63 0.61 -12.53
N TRP A 190 0.31 0.49 -12.42
CA TRP A 190 -0.57 1.64 -12.26
C TRP A 190 -1.82 1.27 -11.49
N SER A 191 -2.43 2.28 -10.86
CA SER A 191 -3.78 2.19 -10.32
C SER A 191 -4.53 3.50 -10.55
N LEU A 192 -5.80 3.40 -10.92
CA LEU A 192 -6.74 4.50 -10.96
C LEU A 192 -7.83 4.22 -9.92
N ASN A 193 -7.96 5.11 -8.96
CA ASN A 193 -8.93 5.00 -7.88
C ASN A 193 -9.97 6.11 -8.03
N LEU A 194 -11.23 5.73 -7.91
CA LEU A 194 -12.34 6.66 -7.85
C LEU A 194 -13.15 6.36 -6.61
N SER A 195 -13.47 7.38 -5.81
CA SER A 195 -14.30 7.19 -4.65
C SER A 195 -15.30 8.32 -4.44
N ARG A 196 -16.46 8.00 -3.89
CA ARG A 196 -17.51 8.97 -3.63
C ARG A 196 -18.35 8.57 -2.42
N PRO A 197 -18.74 9.53 -1.56
CA PRO A 197 -19.73 9.28 -0.54
C PRO A 197 -21.12 9.02 -1.14
N TRP A 198 -21.74 7.91 -0.76
CA TRP A 198 -23.08 7.51 -1.16
C TRP A 198 -23.85 6.85 -0.01
N LEU A 199 -24.96 7.45 0.40
CA LEU A 199 -25.86 6.94 1.44
C LEU A 199 -25.17 6.61 2.78
N GLY A 200 -24.18 7.40 3.18
CA GLY A 200 -23.42 7.17 4.41
C GLY A 200 -22.33 6.10 4.29
N LEU A 201 -22.04 5.65 3.07
CA LEU A 201 -20.89 4.80 2.73
C LEU A 201 -19.90 5.60 1.86
N GLN A 202 -18.61 5.33 1.95
CA GLN A 202 -17.66 5.66 0.89
C GLN A 202 -17.65 4.50 -0.10
N VAL A 203 -18.05 4.76 -1.35
CA VAL A 203 -18.04 3.78 -2.44
C VAL A 203 -16.82 4.04 -3.29
N GLY A 204 -15.95 3.05 -3.42
CA GLY A 204 -14.72 3.11 -4.19
C GLY A 204 -14.69 2.08 -5.33
N VAL A 205 -14.10 2.47 -6.45
CA VAL A 205 -13.73 1.58 -7.55
C VAL A 205 -12.25 1.81 -7.85
N SER A 206 -11.47 0.73 -7.90
CA SER A 206 -10.07 0.76 -8.26
C SER A 206 -9.83 -0.12 -9.48
N TYR A 207 -9.21 0.43 -10.51
CA TYR A 207 -8.66 -0.34 -11.62
C TYR A 207 -7.14 -0.31 -11.53
N SER A 208 -6.51 -1.48 -11.51
CA SER A 208 -5.05 -1.60 -11.39
C SER A 208 -4.50 -2.62 -12.36
N GLY A 209 -3.21 -2.54 -12.65
CA GLY A 209 -2.52 -3.54 -13.46
C GLY A 209 -1.05 -3.22 -13.63
N SER A 210 -0.35 -4.07 -14.37
CA SER A 210 1.05 -3.86 -14.77
C SER A 210 1.24 -4.10 -16.27
N ASP A 211 2.44 -3.88 -16.80
CA ASP A 211 2.82 -4.31 -18.16
C ASP A 211 3.28 -5.78 -18.24
N LEU A 212 3.33 -6.48 -17.11
CA LEU A 212 3.63 -7.91 -17.04
C LEU A 212 2.41 -8.76 -17.38
N ARG A 213 2.62 -9.90 -18.04
CA ARG A 213 1.56 -10.85 -18.39
C ARG A 213 2.04 -12.28 -18.20
N GLY A 214 1.13 -13.18 -17.80
CA GLY A 214 1.40 -14.62 -17.72
C GLY A 214 2.60 -14.96 -16.83
N SER A 215 3.60 -15.65 -17.40
CA SER A 215 4.86 -16.00 -16.72
C SER A 215 5.59 -14.77 -16.15
N GLY A 216 5.47 -13.60 -16.80
CA GLY A 216 6.09 -12.35 -16.36
C GLY A 216 5.67 -11.93 -14.95
N CYS A 217 4.46 -12.30 -14.51
CA CYS A 217 3.97 -11.98 -13.18
C CYS A 217 4.76 -12.63 -12.04
N SER A 218 5.63 -13.62 -12.30
CA SER A 218 6.56 -14.12 -11.29
C SER A 218 7.63 -13.10 -10.89
N ALA A 219 7.86 -12.07 -11.72
CA ALA A 219 8.77 -10.97 -11.44
C ALA A 219 8.09 -9.79 -10.72
N TYR A 220 6.77 -9.85 -10.51
CA TYR A 220 6.00 -8.74 -10.00
C TYR A 220 6.32 -8.45 -8.52
N SER A 221 6.69 -7.20 -8.25
CA SER A 221 7.03 -6.70 -6.92
C SER A 221 6.57 -5.24 -6.73
N GLY A 222 5.50 -4.86 -7.42
CA GLY A 222 5.04 -3.48 -7.54
C GLY A 222 3.99 -3.08 -6.49
N GLN A 223 3.23 -2.02 -6.78
CA GLN A 223 2.33 -1.27 -5.89
C GLN A 223 0.89 -1.79 -5.81
N ASN A 224 0.52 -2.77 -6.62
CA ASN A 224 -0.82 -3.35 -6.66
C ASN A 224 -0.88 -4.73 -6.00
N ALA A 225 -2.06 -5.09 -5.49
CA ALA A 225 -2.26 -6.39 -4.86
C ALA A 225 -2.16 -7.57 -5.86
N GLN A 226 -2.33 -7.30 -7.16
CA GLN A 226 -2.30 -8.27 -8.25
C GLN A 226 -1.42 -7.73 -9.38
N CYS A 227 -0.69 -8.64 -10.03
CA CYS A 227 0.12 -8.32 -11.20
C CYS A 227 -0.73 -8.02 -12.44
N ASP A 228 -1.70 -8.89 -12.70
CA ASP A 228 -2.64 -8.75 -13.83
C ASP A 228 -3.68 -7.66 -13.55
N ASP A 229 -4.36 -7.26 -14.62
CA ASP A 229 -5.41 -6.25 -14.56
C ASP A 229 -6.51 -6.68 -13.57
N SER A 230 -6.84 -5.80 -12.64
CA SER A 230 -7.81 -6.05 -11.58
C SER A 230 -8.80 -4.89 -11.44
N LEU A 231 -10.05 -5.24 -11.19
CA LEU A 231 -11.11 -4.29 -10.83
C LEU A 231 -11.58 -4.61 -9.42
N THR A 232 -11.37 -3.68 -8.49
CA THR A 232 -11.75 -3.83 -7.09
C THR A 232 -12.87 -2.86 -6.74
N LEU A 233 -13.92 -3.37 -6.10
CA LEU A 233 -14.98 -2.57 -5.51
C LEU A 233 -14.74 -2.47 -4.00
N ARG A 234 -14.79 -1.25 -3.47
CA ARG A 234 -14.65 -0.98 -2.05
C ARG A 234 -15.90 -0.30 -1.51
N LEU A 235 -16.37 -0.77 -0.36
CA LEU A 235 -17.50 -0.19 0.36
C LEU A 235 -17.05 0.01 1.81
N GLU A 236 -16.88 1.25 2.21
CA GLU A 236 -16.45 1.61 3.57
C GLU A 236 -17.59 2.35 4.26
N HIS A 237 -17.88 2.03 5.52
CA HIS A 237 -18.80 2.81 6.33
C HIS A 237 -17.97 3.64 7.32
N PRO A 238 -17.95 4.98 7.24
CA PRO A 238 -17.35 5.80 8.27
C PRO A 238 -18.17 5.62 9.55
N LEU A 239 -17.63 4.89 10.54
CA LEU A 239 -18.19 4.84 11.89
C LEU A 239 -17.20 5.50 12.82
N PHE A 240 -17.48 6.78 13.12
CA PHE A 240 -16.87 7.66 14.11
C PHE A 240 -15.36 7.86 14.00
#